data_AF-A0A7C1X1U6-F1
#
_entry.id   AF-A0A7C1X1U6-F1
#
_cell.length_a   1.000
_cell.length_b   1.000
_cell.length_c   1.000
_cell.angle_alpha   90.00
_cell.angle_beta   90.00
_cell.angle_gamma   90.00
#
_symmetry.space_group_name_H-M   'P 1'
#
loop_
_entity.id
_entity.type
_entity.pdbx_description
1 polymer ?
#
loop_
_entity_poly.entity_id
_entity_poly.type
_entity_poly.pdbx_seq_one_letter_code
_entity_poly.pdbx_strand_id
1 'polypeptide(L)'
;MKRRSPAQQHILTTRRDWMRRLLAAFAGTVAFVTQPAPMVAQSCQDWFRCNQWGCLCSCRGGSDYSCPPGTTSSTQAWFSCCYDQVRRKLFLIRYIDCCQSTPPPACPSGCSCARGSYQPNWCGNGRHVVCTRAVLVNVC
;
A
#
# COMPACT_ATOMS: atom_id res chain seq x y z
N MET A 1 -55.65 30.61 -48.35
CA MET A 1 -56.40 30.95 -47.12
C MET A 1 -56.00 29.97 -46.04
N LYS A 2 -55.42 30.46 -44.92
CA LYS A 2 -54.65 29.67 -43.95
C LYS A 2 -55.30 29.79 -42.55
N ARG A 3 -55.61 28.63 -41.96
CA ARG A 3 -55.87 28.31 -40.53
C ARG A 3 -57.03 29.00 -39.79
N ARG A 4 -57.86 28.16 -39.15
CA ARG A 4 -58.26 28.30 -37.73
C ARG A 4 -58.30 26.92 -37.05
N SER A 5 -57.79 26.90 -35.80
CA SER A 5 -57.87 25.82 -34.80
C SER A 5 -59.31 25.71 -34.25
N PRO A 6 -59.74 24.61 -33.60
CA PRO A 6 -59.58 24.52 -32.14
C PRO A 6 -59.50 23.09 -31.52
N ALA A 7 -59.11 23.07 -30.23
CA ALA A 7 -59.58 22.18 -29.16
C ALA A 7 -59.09 20.71 -29.06
N GLN A 8 -58.17 20.51 -28.09
CA GLN A 8 -58.47 19.77 -26.84
C GLN A 8 -58.66 18.24 -26.93
N GLN A 9 -57.58 17.48 -26.70
CA GLN A 9 -57.67 16.13 -26.12
C GLN A 9 -56.53 15.90 -25.13
N HIS A 10 -56.84 16.08 -23.85
CA HIS A 10 -56.04 15.60 -22.72
C HIS A 10 -56.07 14.07 -22.73
N ILE A 11 -54.95 13.41 -23.03
CA ILE A 11 -54.78 11.97 -22.80
C ILE A 11 -53.98 11.80 -21.51
N LEU A 12 -54.68 11.24 -20.53
CA LEU A 12 -54.28 10.99 -19.15
C LEU A 12 -52.99 10.15 -19.10
N THR A 13 -51.84 10.79 -18.84
CA THR A 13 -50.58 10.10 -18.55
C THR A 13 -50.63 9.51 -17.15
N THR A 14 -51.05 8.24 -17.08
CA THR A 14 -51.25 7.51 -15.83
C THR A 14 -49.97 7.37 -15.01
N ARG A 15 -50.06 7.60 -13.69
CA ARG A 15 -49.04 7.41 -12.62
C ARG A 15 -48.27 6.07 -12.63
N ARG A 16 -48.64 5.12 -13.49
CA ARG A 16 -48.06 3.78 -13.62
C ARG A 16 -46.76 3.75 -14.44
N ASP A 17 -46.52 4.74 -15.30
CA ASP A 17 -45.28 4.82 -16.09
C ASP A 17 -44.08 5.35 -15.31
N TRP A 18 -44.32 6.16 -14.28
CA TRP A 18 -43.27 6.60 -13.35
C TRP A 18 -42.77 5.44 -12.48
N MET A 19 -43.68 4.57 -12.01
CA MET A 19 -43.32 3.42 -11.17
C MET A 19 -42.47 2.38 -11.91
N ARG A 20 -42.63 2.22 -13.24
CA ARG A 20 -41.82 1.29 -14.03
C ARG A 20 -40.40 1.81 -14.32
N ARG A 21 -40.18 3.13 -14.28
CA ARG A 21 -38.85 3.75 -14.48
C ARG A 21 -38.02 3.84 -13.20
N LEU A 22 -38.64 3.73 -12.03
CA LEU A 22 -37.93 3.81 -10.74
C LEU A 22 -37.31 2.47 -10.28
N LEU A 23 -37.78 1.33 -10.79
CA LEU A 23 -37.27 0.00 -10.42
C LEU A 23 -36.04 -0.46 -11.22
N ALA A 24 -35.59 0.31 -12.22
CA ALA A 24 -34.40 0.00 -13.02
C ALA A 24 -33.13 0.76 -12.57
N ALA A 25 -33.15 1.44 -11.41
CA ALA A 25 -32.06 2.31 -10.97
C ALA A 25 -31.30 1.83 -9.72
N PHE A 26 -31.68 0.70 -9.11
CA PHE A 26 -31.11 0.24 -7.82
C PHE A 26 -30.45 -1.16 -7.85
N ALA A 27 -30.03 -1.63 -9.04
CA ALA A 27 -29.28 -2.88 -9.19
C ALA A 27 -27.82 -2.66 -9.66
N GLY A 28 -27.24 -1.50 -9.33
CA GLY A 28 -25.85 -1.16 -9.63
C GLY A 28 -24.92 -1.46 -8.45
N THR A 29 -24.49 -2.72 -8.35
CA THR A 29 -23.22 -3.17 -7.76
C THR A 29 -22.62 -2.32 -6.62
N VAL A 30 -22.83 -2.74 -5.38
CA VAL A 30 -21.87 -2.43 -4.30
C VAL A 30 -20.62 -3.28 -4.55
N ALA A 31 -19.83 -2.91 -5.55
CA ALA A 31 -18.44 -3.26 -5.56
C ALA A 31 -17.81 -2.42 -4.45
N PHE A 32 -17.71 -2.99 -3.24
CA PHE A 32 -16.67 -2.58 -2.33
C PHE A 32 -15.36 -2.82 -3.07
N VAL A 33 -14.90 -1.80 -3.79
CA VAL A 33 -13.53 -1.73 -4.22
C VAL A 33 -12.76 -1.67 -2.90
N THR A 34 -12.31 -2.82 -2.43
CA THR A 34 -11.12 -2.89 -1.59
C THR A 34 -10.02 -2.31 -2.47
N GLN A 35 -9.93 -0.99 -2.52
CA GLN A 35 -8.72 -0.33 -2.99
C GLN A 35 -7.64 -0.91 -2.07
N PRO A 36 -6.66 -1.67 -2.57
CA PRO A 36 -5.46 -1.85 -1.79
C PRO A 36 -5.03 -0.42 -1.44
N ALA A 37 -4.89 -0.14 -0.14
CA ALA A 37 -4.52 1.18 0.35
C ALA A 37 -3.43 1.72 -0.58
N PRO A 38 -3.60 2.93 -1.16
CA PRO A 38 -2.71 3.45 -2.19
C PRO A 38 -1.32 3.24 -1.68
N MET A 39 -0.52 2.39 -2.35
CA MET A 39 0.80 1.90 -1.93
C MET A 39 1.50 3.00 -1.14
N VAL A 40 1.27 2.99 0.17
CA VAL A 40 1.53 4.17 0.99
C VAL A 40 3.02 4.32 0.88
N ALA A 41 3.49 5.47 0.41
CA ALA A 41 4.90 5.76 0.33
C ALA A 41 5.49 5.35 1.68
N GLN A 42 6.14 4.19 1.69
CA GLN A 42 6.54 3.61 2.96
C GLN A 42 7.61 4.53 3.49
N SER A 43 7.37 5.07 4.68
CA SER A 43 8.18 6.12 5.26
C SER A 43 9.04 5.51 6.34
N CYS A 44 10.26 6.00 6.54
CA CYS A 44 11.08 5.62 7.69
C CYS A 44 10.37 5.90 9.04
N GLN A 45 9.30 6.70 9.04
CA GLN A 45 8.49 7.03 10.22
C GLN A 45 7.31 6.09 10.47
N ASP A 46 7.06 5.13 9.59
CA ASP A 46 6.06 4.11 9.85
C ASP A 46 6.40 3.36 11.16
N TRP A 47 5.39 3.09 11.99
CA TRP A 47 5.60 2.58 13.35
C TRP A 47 6.39 1.25 13.35
N PHE A 48 6.13 0.38 12.37
CA PHE A 48 6.82 -0.91 12.22
C PHE A 48 8.27 -0.76 11.72
N ARG A 49 8.73 0.46 11.41
CA ARG A 49 10.10 0.79 11.03
C ARG A 49 10.89 1.45 12.17
N CYS A 50 10.48 1.19 13.43
CA CYS A 50 11.07 1.80 14.61
C CYS A 50 12.59 1.57 14.77
N ASN A 51 13.14 0.49 14.19
CA ASN A 51 14.57 0.20 14.17
C ASN A 51 15.09 -0.13 12.76
N GLN A 52 14.53 0.58 11.76
CA GLN A 52 14.91 0.44 10.35
C GLN A 52 16.22 1.17 10.05
N TRP A 53 17.14 0.48 9.39
CA TRP A 53 18.37 1.04 8.83
C TRP A 53 18.47 0.74 7.33
N GLY A 54 19.23 1.54 6.61
CA GLY A 54 19.48 1.36 5.17
C GLY A 54 18.37 1.92 4.28
N CYS A 55 18.35 1.47 3.02
CA CYS A 55 17.34 1.92 2.05
C CYS A 55 16.04 1.14 2.17
N LEU A 56 14.91 1.80 1.95
CA LEU A 56 13.63 1.11 1.80
C LEU A 56 13.56 0.32 0.49
N CYS A 57 13.11 -0.93 0.56
CA CYS A 57 13.02 -1.78 -0.63
C CYS A 57 11.97 -1.31 -1.65
N SER A 58 10.92 -0.63 -1.19
CA SER A 58 9.92 0.02 -2.06
C SER A 58 10.54 1.03 -3.01
N CYS A 59 11.62 1.72 -2.61
CA CYS A 59 12.31 2.69 -3.44
C CYS A 59 13.25 2.08 -4.50
N ARG A 60 13.41 0.75 -4.48
CA ARG A 60 14.27 0.02 -5.43
C ARG A 60 13.51 -1.05 -6.22
N GLY A 61 12.18 -0.95 -6.30
CA GLY A 61 11.35 -1.91 -7.02
C GLY A 61 11.09 -3.22 -6.27
N GLY A 62 11.35 -3.26 -4.97
CA GLY A 62 10.92 -4.31 -4.06
C GLY A 62 9.70 -3.90 -3.24
N SER A 63 9.46 -4.61 -2.14
CA SER A 63 8.43 -4.31 -1.15
C SER A 63 8.86 -4.80 0.24
N ASP A 64 8.00 -4.68 1.25
CA ASP A 64 8.25 -5.32 2.55
C ASP A 64 8.23 -6.85 2.48
N TYR A 65 7.67 -7.44 1.43
CA TYR A 65 7.55 -8.90 1.31
C TYR A 65 8.46 -9.49 0.22
N SER A 66 8.99 -8.68 -0.69
CA SER A 66 9.82 -9.11 -1.82
C SER A 66 11.04 -8.23 -2.01
N CYS A 67 12.18 -8.85 -2.30
CA CYS A 67 13.38 -8.13 -2.68
C CYS A 67 13.28 -7.60 -4.12
N PRO A 68 13.98 -6.48 -4.44
CA PRO A 68 14.14 -6.03 -5.82
C PRO A 68 14.67 -7.13 -6.75
N PRO A 69 14.32 -7.11 -8.05
CA PRO A 69 14.90 -8.02 -9.04
C PRO A 69 16.43 -8.01 -9.03
N GLY A 70 17.05 -9.18 -9.17
CA GLY A 70 18.51 -9.34 -9.15
C GLY A 70 19.14 -9.32 -7.76
N THR A 71 18.36 -9.16 -6.70
CA THR A 71 18.82 -9.24 -5.31
C THR A 71 18.20 -10.43 -4.59
N THR A 72 18.83 -10.90 -3.52
CA THR A 72 18.33 -12.02 -2.72
C THR A 72 18.14 -11.62 -1.27
N SER A 73 17.11 -12.12 -0.60
CA SER A 73 16.99 -11.92 0.85
C SER A 73 18.19 -12.49 1.59
N SER A 74 18.64 -11.78 2.62
CA SER A 74 19.58 -12.32 3.58
C SER A 74 18.96 -13.51 4.33
N THR A 75 19.83 -14.46 4.69
CA THR A 75 19.50 -15.55 5.63
C THR A 75 19.43 -15.06 7.08
N GLN A 76 20.07 -13.94 7.38
CA GLN A 76 20.08 -13.32 8.70
C GLN A 76 19.15 -12.10 8.75
N ALA A 77 18.78 -11.69 9.96
CA ALA A 77 17.85 -10.61 10.20
C ALA A 77 18.05 -10.06 11.62
N TRP A 78 17.72 -8.79 11.83
CA TRP A 78 17.54 -8.24 13.16
C TRP A 78 16.06 -8.04 13.47
N PHE A 79 15.78 -7.90 14.75
CA PHE A 79 14.42 -7.79 15.26
C PHE A 79 14.29 -6.58 16.16
N SER A 80 13.09 -6.01 16.22
CA SER A 80 12.74 -4.98 17.19
C SER A 80 11.27 -5.07 17.55
N CYS A 81 10.95 -4.72 18.79
CA CYS A 81 9.57 -4.57 19.22
C CYS A 81 9.13 -3.12 18.97
N CYS A 82 8.22 -2.93 18.03
CA CYS A 82 7.72 -1.61 17.63
C CYS A 82 6.31 -1.38 18.13
N TYR A 83 6.05 -0.21 18.71
CA TYR A 83 4.75 0.13 19.28
C TYR A 83 3.81 0.69 18.22
N ASP A 84 2.64 0.07 18.09
CA ASP A 84 1.54 0.60 17.28
C ASP A 84 0.58 1.39 18.18
N GLN A 85 0.46 2.70 17.93
CA GLN A 85 -0.43 3.60 18.66
C GLN A 85 -1.92 3.24 18.47
N VAL A 86 -2.31 2.74 17.29
CA VAL A 86 -3.71 2.40 16.98
C VAL A 86 -4.14 1.16 17.75
N ARG A 87 -3.28 0.15 17.79
CA ARG A 87 -3.55 -1.13 18.47
C ARG A 87 -3.12 -1.15 19.93
N ARG A 88 -2.38 -0.13 20.39
CA ARG A 88 -1.80 0.00 21.73
C ARG A 88 -1.00 -1.22 22.18
N LYS A 89 -0.18 -1.76 21.28
CA LYS A 89 0.60 -2.99 21.50
C LYS A 89 1.97 -2.90 20.83
N LEU A 90 2.91 -3.67 21.36
CA LEU A 90 4.21 -3.91 20.73
C LEU A 90 4.10 -5.09 19.77
N PHE A 91 4.68 -4.96 18.58
CA PHE A 91 4.80 -6.05 17.62
C PHE A 91 6.26 -6.32 17.32
N LEU A 92 6.61 -7.61 17.26
CA LEU A 92 7.91 -8.07 16.81
C LEU A 92 8.01 -7.89 15.30
N ILE A 93 8.90 -6.99 14.89
CA ILE A 93 9.24 -6.75 13.50
C ILE A 93 10.57 -7.41 13.19
N ARG A 94 10.61 -8.12 12.07
CA ARG A 94 11.84 -8.67 11.48
C ARG A 94 12.29 -7.80 10.32
N TYR A 95 13.51 -7.31 10.40
CA TYR A 95 14.15 -6.55 9.35
C TYR A 95 15.13 -7.44 8.59
N ILE A 96 15.01 -7.48 7.27
CA ILE A 96 15.75 -8.42 6.43
C ILE A 96 16.37 -7.63 5.29
N ASP A 97 17.68 -7.71 5.15
CA ASP A 97 18.38 -7.09 4.04
C ASP A 97 18.13 -7.85 2.73
N CYS A 98 18.05 -7.11 1.64
CA CYS A 98 18.16 -7.62 0.28
C CYS A 98 19.57 -7.34 -0.23
N CYS A 99 20.20 -8.39 -0.74
CA CYS A 99 21.65 -8.47 -0.87
C CYS A 99 22.08 -8.74 -2.30
N GLN A 100 23.21 -8.19 -2.69
CA GLN A 100 23.87 -8.49 -3.97
C GLN A 100 25.39 -8.46 -3.82
N SER A 101 26.12 -8.93 -4.83
CA SER A 101 27.59 -9.00 -4.80
C SER A 101 28.28 -7.68 -5.15
N THR A 102 27.59 -6.75 -5.82
CA THR A 102 28.13 -5.44 -6.20
C THR A 102 27.57 -4.33 -5.32
N PRO A 103 28.33 -3.24 -5.06
CA PRO A 103 27.79 -2.09 -4.36
C PRO A 103 26.58 -1.50 -5.11
N PRO A 104 25.43 -1.27 -4.45
CA PRO A 104 24.32 -0.59 -5.08
C PRO A 104 24.63 0.91 -5.27
N PRO A 105 23.94 1.61 -6.18
CA PRO A 105 23.99 3.05 -6.23
C PRO A 105 23.46 3.65 -4.92
N ALA A 106 23.76 4.92 -4.69
CA ALA A 106 23.28 5.67 -3.52
C ALA A 106 21.75 5.52 -3.33
N CYS A 107 21.32 5.65 -2.07
CA CYS A 107 19.90 5.60 -1.75
C CYS A 107 19.14 6.75 -2.41
N PRO A 108 17.97 6.51 -3.01
CA PRO A 108 17.10 7.60 -3.44
C PRO A 108 16.76 8.54 -2.28
N SER A 109 16.62 9.84 -2.57
CA SER A 109 16.28 10.85 -1.57
C SER A 109 14.96 10.49 -0.87
N GLY A 110 14.91 10.63 0.45
CA GLY A 110 13.75 10.27 1.27
C GLY A 110 13.59 8.77 1.57
N CYS A 111 14.46 7.90 1.05
CA CYS A 111 14.36 6.45 1.24
C CYS A 111 15.41 5.85 2.17
N SER A 112 16.35 6.65 2.65
CA SER A 112 17.39 6.22 3.59
C SER A 112 16.89 6.36 5.02
N CYS A 113 16.88 5.26 5.76
CA CYS A 113 16.47 5.22 7.16
C CYS A 113 17.68 5.03 8.08
N ALA A 114 17.66 5.75 9.19
CA ALA A 114 18.58 5.58 10.32
C ALA A 114 17.78 5.75 11.61
N ARG A 115 17.02 4.71 11.98
CA ARG A 115 16.07 4.72 13.11
C ARG A 115 16.56 3.77 14.20
N GLY A 116 16.37 4.14 15.46
CA GLY A 116 16.77 3.29 16.59
C GLY A 116 18.28 3.06 16.67
N SER A 117 18.68 1.86 17.06
CA SER A 117 20.09 1.48 17.24
C SER A 117 20.72 1.08 15.91
N TYR A 118 21.97 1.50 15.70
CA TYR A 118 22.76 1.15 14.51
C TYR A 118 22.68 -0.34 14.18
N GLN A 119 22.48 -0.64 12.89
CA GLN A 119 22.48 -2.00 12.38
C GLN A 119 23.58 -2.16 11.33
N PRO A 120 24.42 -3.20 11.45
CA PRO A 120 25.44 -3.49 10.46
C PRO A 120 24.82 -4.09 9.18
N ASN A 121 25.66 -4.43 8.23
CA ASN A 121 25.29 -5.22 7.06
C ASN A 121 24.94 -6.66 7.47
N TRP A 122 23.71 -7.11 7.19
CA TRP A 122 23.26 -8.46 7.48
C TRP A 122 23.34 -9.42 6.28
N CYS A 123 23.96 -9.03 5.16
CA CYS A 123 24.12 -9.86 3.96
C CYS A 123 25.25 -10.90 4.03
N GLY A 124 26.04 -10.90 5.10
CA GLY A 124 27.25 -11.72 5.21
C GLY A 124 28.46 -11.16 4.44
N ASN A 125 29.56 -11.89 4.48
CA ASN A 125 30.85 -11.43 3.97
C ASN A 125 30.84 -11.23 2.45
N GLY A 126 31.43 -10.13 1.98
CA GLY A 126 31.59 -9.84 0.55
C GLY A 126 30.30 -9.48 -0.20
N ARG A 127 29.20 -9.23 0.51
CA ARG A 127 27.90 -8.84 -0.06
C ARG A 127 27.49 -7.47 0.42
N HIS A 128 26.72 -6.76 -0.39
CA HIS A 128 26.27 -5.39 -0.11
C HIS A 128 24.76 -5.35 0.13
N VAL A 129 24.35 -4.53 1.09
CA VAL A 129 22.93 -4.24 1.37
C VAL A 129 22.40 -3.30 0.29
N VAL A 130 21.39 -3.77 -0.44
CA VAL A 130 20.67 -2.97 -1.45
C VAL A 130 19.55 -2.17 -0.80
N CYS A 131 18.77 -2.85 0.03
CA CYS A 131 17.67 -2.29 0.80
C CYS A 131 17.31 -3.24 1.93
N THR A 132 16.42 -2.80 2.82
CA THR A 132 15.97 -3.59 3.96
C THR A 132 14.44 -3.54 4.01
N ARG A 133 13.82 -4.71 4.10
CA ARG A 133 12.37 -4.88 4.28
C ARG A 133 12.00 -5.03 5.75
N ALA A 134 10.80 -4.59 6.13
CA ALA A 134 10.28 -4.72 7.48
C ALA A 134 9.02 -5.60 7.49
N VAL A 135 9.09 -6.75 8.15
CA VAL A 135 8.01 -7.75 8.17
C VAL A 135 7.49 -7.92 9.59
N LEU A 136 6.19 -7.75 9.79
CA LEU A 136 5.54 -8.09 11.05
C LEU A 136 5.56 -9.60 11.25
N VAL A 137 6.12 -10.07 12.36
CA VAL A 137 6.21 -11.51 12.67
C VAL A 137 5.19 -11.93 13.71
N ASN A 138 5.16 -11.24 14.84
CA ASN A 138 4.27 -11.58 15.95
C ASN A 138 4.04 -10.36 16.85
N VAL A 139 3.29 -10.55 17.93
CA VAL A 139 3.26 -9.64 19.08
C VAL A 139 4.56 -9.82 19.88
N CYS A 140 5.04 -8.73 20.45
CA CYS A 140 6.06 -8.72 21.50
C CYS A 140 5.31 -8.53 22.84
#